data_AF-A0A8T0PP22-F1
#
_entry.id   AF-A0A8T0PP22-F1
#
_cell.length_a   1.000
_cell.length_b   1.000
_cell.length_c   1.000
_cell.angle_alpha   90.00
_cell.angle_beta   90.00
_cell.angle_gamma   90.00
#
_symmetry.space_group_name_H-M   'P 1'
#
loop_
_entity.id
_entity.type
_entity.pdbx_description
1 polymer ?
#
loop_
_entity_poly.entity_id
_entity_poly.type
_entity_poly.pdbx_seq_one_letter_code
_entity_poly.pdbx_strand_id
1 'polypeptide(L)'
;MNCIIGAFNLPYDIFVIFSDERTRKQVTIKKDNGKAAMVPAFQSLDTIAGEVSIAPVPGKRRERTSIKIELLGQIGKKFSRPQRFLPCPSD
;
A
#
# COMPACT_ATOMS: atom_id res chain seq x y z
N MET A 1 5.25 -11.75 -2.18
CA MET A 1 5.18 -10.54 -3.03
C MET A 1 3.75 -10.07 -3.18
N ASN A 2 3.30 -9.15 -2.33
CA ASN A 2 2.01 -8.49 -2.46
C ASN A 2 2.24 -7.03 -2.84
N CYS A 3 2.01 -6.69 -4.11
CA CYS A 3 2.14 -5.33 -4.61
C CYS A 3 0.74 -4.74 -4.81
N ILE A 4 0.45 -3.61 -4.15
CA ILE A 4 -0.73 -2.80 -4.48
C ILE A 4 -0.30 -1.91 -5.66
N ILE A 5 -0.49 -2.43 -6.87
CA ILE A 5 -0.17 -1.72 -8.11
C ILE A 5 -1.37 -0.85 -8.48
N GLY A 6 -1.28 0.46 -8.23
CA GLY A 6 -2.16 1.44 -8.84
C GLY A 6 -1.88 1.48 -10.35
N ALA A 7 -2.88 1.14 -11.15
CA ALA A 7 -2.79 0.99 -12.60
C ALA A 7 -2.41 2.30 -13.31
N PHE A 8 -1.13 2.55 -13.58
CA PHE A 8 -0.64 3.46 -14.64
C PHE A 8 0.82 3.12 -14.97
N ASN A 9 1.24 3.38 -16.22
CA ASN A 9 2.63 3.25 -16.71
C ASN A 9 3.58 4.20 -15.94
N LEU A 10 3.87 3.89 -14.68
CA LEU A 10 4.76 4.68 -13.86
C LEU A 10 6.19 4.54 -14.39
N PRO A 11 6.99 5.63 -14.39
CA PRO A 11 8.41 5.57 -14.74
C PRO A 11 9.25 4.89 -13.65
N TYR A 12 8.61 4.38 -12.60
CA TYR A 12 9.24 3.76 -11.44
C TYR A 12 8.46 2.51 -11.03
N ASP A 13 9.18 1.45 -10.74
CA ASP A 13 8.68 0.32 -9.96
C ASP A 13 8.83 0.63 -8.47
N ILE A 14 7.75 0.47 -7.71
CA ILE A 14 7.71 0.80 -6.28
C ILE A 14 7.45 -0.48 -5.49
N PHE A 15 8.34 -0.77 -4.55
CA PHE A 15 8.25 -1.91 -3.66
C PHE A 15 8.22 -1.44 -2.21
N VAL A 16 7.34 -2.03 -1.40
CA VAL A 16 7.30 -1.83 0.05
C VAL A 16 7.65 -3.15 0.71
N ILE A 17 8.70 -3.15 1.51
CA ILE A 17 9.25 -4.35 2.16
C ILE A 17 9.18 -4.13 3.67
N PHE A 18 8.44 -4.97 4.38
CA PHE A 18 8.38 -4.89 5.84
C PHE A 18 9.65 -5.45 6.47
N SER A 19 10.11 -4.81 7.54
CA SER A 19 11.36 -5.20 8.22
C SER A 19 11.35 -6.65 8.69
N ASP A 20 10.17 -7.19 8.94
CA ASP A 20 9.96 -8.54 9.44
C ASP A 20 9.12 -9.42 8.49
N GLU A 21 9.12 -9.14 7.18
CA GLU A 21 8.33 -9.85 6.15
C GLU A 21 8.41 -11.38 6.28
N ARG A 22 9.59 -11.92 6.64
CA ARG A 22 9.83 -13.36 6.75
C ARG A 22 9.19 -14.02 7.96
N THR A 23 9.04 -13.28 9.05
CA THR A 23 8.51 -13.78 10.33
C THR A 23 7.09 -13.32 10.60
N ARG A 24 6.62 -12.31 9.87
CA ARG A 24 5.29 -11.73 10.01
C ARG A 24 4.21 -12.77 9.69
N LYS A 25 3.26 -12.92 10.60
CA LYS A 25 2.09 -13.78 10.42
C LYS A 25 1.30 -13.35 9.18
N GLN A 26 0.96 -14.32 8.34
CA GLN A 26 0.12 -14.11 7.16
C GLN A 26 -1.31 -14.60 7.45
N VAL A 27 -2.32 -13.89 6.92
CA VAL A 27 -3.73 -14.27 7.02
C VAL A 27 -4.39 -14.29 5.65
N THR A 28 -5.33 -15.20 5.47
CA THR A 28 -6.10 -15.34 4.23
C THR A 28 -7.31 -14.40 4.24
N ILE A 29 -7.43 -13.56 3.22
CA ILE A 29 -8.59 -12.70 3.00
C ILE A 29 -9.31 -13.14 1.72
N LYS A 30 -10.64 -13.29 1.80
CA LYS A 30 -11.50 -13.49 0.63
C LYS A 30 -11.71 -12.13 -0.05
N LYS A 31 -11.33 -12.04 -1.32
CA LYS A 31 -11.58 -10.89 -2.18
C LYS A 31 -12.98 -10.97 -2.80
N ASP A 32 -13.47 -9.83 -3.27
CA ASP A 32 -14.78 -9.71 -3.92
C ASP A 32 -14.95 -10.59 -5.16
N ASN A 33 -13.84 -10.92 -5.83
CA ASN A 33 -13.83 -11.82 -6.98
C ASN A 33 -13.84 -13.32 -6.60
N GLY A 34 -14.11 -13.63 -5.33
CA GLY A 34 -14.15 -14.99 -4.79
C GLY A 34 -12.77 -15.61 -4.56
N LYS A 35 -11.68 -14.97 -4.99
CA LYS A 35 -10.32 -15.48 -4.78
C LYS A 35 -9.83 -15.15 -3.38
N ALA A 36 -9.01 -16.03 -2.82
CA ALA A 36 -8.30 -15.80 -1.57
C ALA A 36 -6.94 -15.13 -1.83
N ALA A 37 -6.51 -14.26 -0.92
CA ALA A 37 -5.16 -13.70 -0.92
C ALA A 37 -4.56 -13.75 0.49
N MET A 38 -3.29 -14.13 0.57
CA MET A 38 -2.50 -14.08 1.80
C MET A 38 -1.94 -12.68 1.97
N VAL A 39 -2.14 -12.05 3.13
CA VAL A 39 -1.60 -10.73 3.45
C VAL A 39 -0.99 -10.71 4.86
N PRO A 40 0.01 -9.86 5.13
CA PRO A 40 0.58 -9.73 6.46
C PRO A 40 -0.46 -9.17 7.43
N ALA A 41 -0.53 -9.76 8.62
CA ALA A 41 -1.43 -9.34 9.69
C ALA A 41 -0.71 -8.43 10.69
N PHE A 42 -1.37 -7.34 11.05
CA PHE A 42 -0.95 -6.41 12.10
C PHE A 42 -2.07 -6.29 13.13
N GLN A 43 -1.70 -6.09 14.39
CA GLN A 43 -2.59 -5.84 15.51
C GLN A 43 -2.43 -4.40 16.01
N SER A 44 -3.36 -3.97 16.87
CA SER A 44 -3.21 -2.68 17.54
C SER A 44 -1.87 -2.60 18.26
N LEU A 45 -1.23 -1.43 18.18
CA LEU A 45 0.08 -1.13 18.77
C LEU A 45 1.28 -1.79 18.08
N ASP A 46 1.07 -2.58 17.02
CA ASP A 46 2.19 -3.05 16.21
C ASP A 46 2.89 -1.89 15.51
N THR A 47 4.22 -1.90 15.55
CA THR A 47 5.03 -0.98 14.73
C THR A 47 5.09 -1.49 13.30
N ILE A 48 4.66 -0.65 12.35
CA ILE A 48 4.81 -0.90 10.92
C ILE A 48 6.06 -0.20 10.44
N ALA A 49 7.14 -0.96 10.25
CA ALA A 49 8.43 -0.46 9.80
C ALA A 49 8.93 -1.25 8.59
N GLY A 50 9.69 -0.60 7.71
CA GLY A 50 10.17 -1.22 6.49
C GLY A 50 10.93 -0.26 5.59
N GLU A 51 11.20 -0.73 4.39
CA GLU A 51 11.89 -0.01 3.33
C GLU A 51 10.95 0.20 2.14
N VAL A 52 11.04 1.37 1.52
CA VAL A 52 10.41 1.63 0.22
C VAL A 52 11.50 1.74 -0.84
N SER A 53 11.54 0.76 -1.74
CA SER A 53 12.45 0.74 -2.87
C SER A 53 11.77 1.31 -4.10
N ILE A 54 12.43 2.25 -4.77
CA ILE A 54 11.92 2.92 -5.97
C ILE A 54 12.96 2.73 -7.07
N ALA A 55 12.66 1.84 -8.01
CA ALA A 55 13.55 1.53 -9.12
C ALA A 55 13.06 2.23 -10.40
N PRO A 56 13.87 3.05 -11.07
CA PRO A 56 13.49 3.63 -12.36
C PRO A 56 13.35 2.53 -13.42
N VAL A 57 12.29 2.58 -14.19
CA VAL A 57 12.10 1.66 -15.32
C VAL A 57 13.06 2.07 -16.45
N PRO A 58 13.88 1.16 -17.00
CA PRO A 58 14.80 1.47 -18.08
C PRO A 58 14.11 2.20 -19.24
N GLY A 59 14.72 3.29 -19.71
CA GLY A 59 14.18 4.10 -20.81
C GLY A 59 13.06 5.07 -20.43
N LYS A 60 12.60 5.11 -19.17
CA LYS A 60 11.62 6.08 -18.67
C LYS A 60 12.23 6.94 -17.57
N ARG A 61 12.55 8.20 -17.85
CA ARG A 61 13.01 9.18 -16.84
C ARG A 61 11.96 10.27 -16.64
N ARG A 62 11.62 10.57 -15.39
CA ARG A 62 10.73 11.68 -15.04
C ARG A 62 11.19 12.28 -13.73
N GLU A 63 11.56 13.56 -13.69
CA GLU A 63 11.81 14.23 -12.40
C GLU A 63 10.52 14.28 -11.58
N ARG A 64 10.55 13.66 -10.40
CA ARG A 64 9.53 13.80 -9.37
C ARG A 64 10.19 14.35 -8.12
N THR A 65 9.59 15.39 -7.56
CA THR A 65 10.24 16.24 -6.55
C THR A 65 9.88 15.83 -5.11
N SER A 66 8.95 14.90 -4.90
CA SER A 66 8.61 14.43 -3.55
C SER A 66 8.05 13.01 -3.56
N ILE A 67 8.38 12.27 -2.50
CA ILE A 67 7.87 10.92 -2.19
C ILE A 67 7.13 11.03 -0.86
N LYS A 68 5.92 10.48 -0.81
CA LYS A 68 5.09 10.43 0.40
C LYS A 68 4.65 8.98 0.64
N ILE A 69 4.71 8.54 1.90
CA ILE A 69 4.25 7.24 2.35
C ILE A 69 3.13 7.49 3.36
N GLU A 70 2.02 6.77 3.25
CA GLU A 70 0.86 6.91 4.13
C GLU A 70 0.35 5.52 4.55
N LEU A 71 -0.03 5.39 5.81
CA LEU A 71 -0.79 4.25 6.31
C LEU A 71 -2.27 4.62 6.33
N LEU A 72 -3.08 3.93 5.54
CA LEU A 72 -4.49 4.26 5.35
C LEU A 72 -5.40 3.15 5.88
N GLY A 73 -6.32 3.51 6.77
CA GLY A 73 -7.44 2.66 7.20
C GLY A 73 -8.76 3.26 6.70
N GLN A 74 -9.56 2.47 6.00
CA GLN A 74 -10.82 2.94 5.43
C GLN A 74 -11.93 1.91 5.68
N ILE A 75 -13.14 2.40 5.94
CA ILE A 75 -14.35 1.60 6.01
C ILE A 75 -15.11 1.82 4.69
N GLY A 76 -15.28 0.77 3.88
CA GLY A 76 -15.87 0.88 2.56
C GLY A 76 -17.34 0.44 2.47
N LYS A 77 -18.14 1.20 1.72
CA LYS A 77 -19.28 0.69 0.92
C LYS A 77 -18.88 0.77 -0.56
N LYS A 78 -19.34 -0.18 -1.39
CA LYS A 78 -19.05 -0.34 -2.83
C LYS A 78 -18.51 0.94 -3.51
N PHE A 79 -17.26 0.82 -3.97
CA PHE A 79 -16.44 1.75 -4.75
C PHE A 79 -17.19 2.91 -5.45
N SER A 80 -17.40 4.02 -4.75
CA SER A 80 -17.80 5.31 -5.36
C SER A 80 -16.82 6.42 -4.97
N ARG A 81 -15.80 6.58 -5.83
CA ARG A 81 -14.88 7.74 -5.97
C ARG A 81 -13.84 7.95 -4.84
N PRO A 82 -12.68 8.57 -5.15
CA PRO A 82 -11.69 8.90 -4.14
C PRO A 82 -12.17 10.09 -3.30
N GLN A 83 -12.54 9.85 -2.04
CA GLN A 83 -12.69 10.94 -1.09
C GLN A 83 -11.30 11.47 -0.76
N ARG A 84 -11.05 12.75 -1.06
CA ARG A 84 -9.93 13.48 -0.46
C ARG A 84 -10.12 13.37 1.06
N PHE A 85 -9.05 13.00 1.76
CA PHE A 85 -8.99 13.05 3.21
C PHE A 85 -9.35 14.46 3.67
N LEU A 86 -10.58 14.64 4.15
CA LEU A 86 -10.90 15.79 4.99
C LEU A 86 -10.41 15.43 6.39
N PRO A 87 -9.49 16.20 6.99
CA PRO A 87 -9.16 16.00 8.39
C PRO A 87 -10.44 16.15 9.21
N CYS A 88 -10.63 15.28 10.20
CA CYS A 88 -11.69 15.48 11.19
C CYS A 88 -11.50 16.87 11.82
N PRO A 89 -12.57 17.68 11.96
CA PRO A 89 -12.46 18.92 12.72
C PRO A 89 -12.03 18.56 14.15
N SER A 90 -10.93 19.17 14.59
CA SER A 90 -10.56 19.21 15.99
C SER A 90 -11.56 20.11 16.72
N ASP A 91 -12.20 19.58 17.76
CA ASP A 91 -13.00 20.35 18.73
C ASP A 91 -12.16 21.46 19.39
#